data_AF-A0A2D8MZX9-F1
#
_entry.id   AF-A0A2D8MZX9-F1
#
_cell.length_a   1.000
_cell.length_b   1.000
_cell.length_c   1.000
_cell.angle_alpha   90.00
_cell.angle_beta   90.00
_cell.angle_gamma   90.00
#
_symmetry.space_group_name_H-M   'P 1'
#
loop_
_entity.id
_entity.type
_entity.pdbx_description
1 polymer ?
#
loop_
_entity_poly.entity_id
_entity_poly.type
_entity_poly.pdbx_seq_one_letter_code
_entity_poly.pdbx_strand_id
1 'polypeptide(L)'
;MNYSRISGIDRESLRLNTEELAGLLEFKSLESLRDGYIQELKNLCHSVFRTEDRTDPLDRYVSDIFHEVSILKEEHYTVKTYAPQYERDSDEVELRFILDDAHTVFPKKLAQIRYLFGKARERMEKILPEMRSMSIVVRSLYLHRSEDFIRSAYPKGLKAIYSHMYPLGAFEGYYQVAQSFYHSSFFREALKAFRLAENEYPAATSRFKELKQLEDNEAGSGNGEGLPRDPRWTIRSIRAKIGRIQKRRGKTRNTRIKPKRFDAAKE
;
A
#
# COMPACT_ATOMS: atom_id res chain seq x y z
N MET A 1 -4.93 -22.94 -14.16
CA MET A 1 -5.46 -23.27 -15.50
C MET A 1 -6.86 -22.69 -15.67
N ASN A 2 -7.32 -22.42 -16.90
CA ASN A 2 -8.68 -21.95 -17.15
C ASN A 2 -9.53 -23.10 -17.71
N TYR A 3 -9.99 -23.99 -16.81
CA TYR A 3 -10.67 -25.25 -17.14
C TYR A 3 -11.91 -25.07 -18.01
N SER A 4 -12.67 -23.99 -17.83
CA SER A 4 -13.85 -23.69 -18.66
C SER A 4 -13.47 -23.43 -20.12
N ARG A 5 -12.34 -22.78 -20.38
CA ARG A 5 -11.85 -22.54 -21.76
C ARG A 5 -11.31 -23.81 -22.42
N ILE A 6 -10.74 -24.71 -21.62
CA ILE A 6 -10.16 -25.96 -22.12
C ILE A 6 -11.27 -26.97 -22.44
N SER A 7 -12.28 -27.06 -21.58
CA SER A 7 -13.42 -27.99 -21.74
C SER A 7 -14.54 -27.45 -22.63
N GLY A 8 -14.59 -26.15 -22.89
CA GLY A 8 -15.70 -25.51 -23.60
C GLY A 8 -17.01 -25.47 -22.80
N ILE A 9 -16.98 -25.88 -21.53
CA ILE A 9 -18.12 -25.88 -20.62
C ILE A 9 -18.21 -24.52 -19.94
N ASP A 10 -19.44 -24.03 -19.76
CA ASP A 10 -19.66 -22.80 -19.00
C ASP A 10 -19.19 -22.95 -17.53
N ARG A 11 -18.75 -21.84 -16.93
CA ARG A 11 -18.20 -21.87 -15.57
C ARG A 11 -19.20 -22.32 -14.53
N GLU A 12 -20.50 -22.06 -14.73
CA GLU A 12 -21.55 -22.42 -13.77
C GLU A 12 -21.89 -23.92 -13.81
N SER A 13 -21.72 -24.55 -14.97
CA SER A 13 -21.96 -25.99 -15.19
C SER A 13 -20.70 -26.84 -15.09
N LEU A 14 -19.52 -26.23 -14.98
CA LEU A 14 -18.26 -26.93 -14.82
C LEU A 14 -18.24 -27.73 -13.52
N ARG A 15 -17.95 -29.02 -13.63
CA ARG A 15 -17.68 -29.92 -12.50
C ARG A 15 -16.29 -30.49 -12.66
N LEU A 16 -15.48 -30.25 -11.64
CA LEU A 16 -14.08 -30.63 -11.56
C LEU A 16 -13.93 -31.82 -10.61
N ASN A 17 -13.03 -32.73 -10.93
CA ASN A 17 -12.70 -33.86 -10.04
C ASN A 17 -11.82 -33.41 -8.86
N THR A 18 -11.50 -34.35 -7.97
CA THR A 18 -10.69 -34.11 -6.76
C THR A 18 -9.34 -33.47 -7.08
N GLU A 19 -8.60 -34.01 -8.05
CA GLU A 19 -7.27 -33.51 -8.43
C GLU A 19 -7.36 -32.08 -8.98
N GLU A 20 -8.34 -31.82 -9.84
CA GLU A 20 -8.56 -30.51 -10.45
C GLU A 20 -8.96 -29.46 -9.41
N LEU A 21 -9.90 -29.77 -8.51
CA LEU A 21 -10.31 -28.88 -7.42
C LEU A 21 -9.16 -28.61 -6.45
N ALA A 22 -8.44 -29.65 -6.02
CA ALA A 22 -7.28 -29.50 -5.16
C ALA A 22 -6.19 -28.66 -5.83
N GLY A 23 -6.05 -28.77 -7.16
CA GLY A 23 -5.10 -28.02 -7.98
C GLY A 23 -5.49 -26.57 -8.27
N LEU A 24 -6.73 -26.13 -7.98
CA LEU A 24 -7.14 -24.74 -8.18
C LEU A 24 -6.42 -23.76 -7.26
N LEU A 25 -6.09 -24.21 -6.04
CA LEU A 25 -5.49 -23.40 -4.98
C LEU A 25 -4.26 -24.12 -4.43
N GLU A 26 -3.19 -23.39 -4.18
CA GLU A 26 -2.03 -23.94 -3.50
C GLU A 26 -2.17 -23.75 -1.99
N PHE A 27 -2.31 -24.86 -1.26
CA PHE A 27 -2.49 -24.86 0.20
C PHE A 27 -1.43 -24.03 0.93
N LYS A 28 -0.15 -24.19 0.56
CA LYS A 28 0.98 -23.45 1.16
C LYS A 28 0.87 -21.95 0.92
N SER A 29 0.36 -21.54 -0.24
CA SER A 29 0.12 -20.13 -0.55
C SER A 29 -1.03 -19.55 0.26
N LEU A 30 -2.11 -20.30 0.47
CA LEU A 30 -3.21 -19.90 1.38
C LEU A 30 -2.73 -19.79 2.83
N GLU A 31 -1.92 -20.74 3.28
CA GLU A 31 -1.32 -20.72 4.61
C GLU A 31 -0.39 -19.52 4.79
N SER A 32 0.52 -19.29 3.85
CA SER A 32 1.41 -18.12 3.88
C SER A 32 0.61 -16.81 3.87
N LEU A 33 -0.45 -16.71 3.07
CA LEU A 33 -1.34 -15.56 3.03
C LEU A 33 -2.00 -15.32 4.39
N ARG A 34 -2.61 -16.36 4.99
CA ARG A 34 -3.35 -16.27 6.25
C ARG A 34 -2.45 -16.01 7.44
N ASP A 35 -1.46 -16.88 7.62
CA ASP A 35 -0.63 -16.97 8.81
C ASP A 35 0.56 -16.01 8.78
N GLY A 36 1.12 -15.77 7.58
CA GLY A 36 2.26 -14.86 7.40
C GLY A 36 1.84 -13.41 7.28
N TYR A 37 0.88 -13.09 6.40
CA TYR A 37 0.55 -11.70 6.06
C TYR A 37 -0.69 -11.17 6.77
N ILE A 38 -1.82 -11.87 6.67
CA ILE A 38 -3.09 -11.35 7.18
C ILE A 38 -3.12 -11.36 8.70
N GLN A 39 -2.57 -12.39 9.36
CA GLN A 39 -2.51 -12.44 10.82
C GLN A 39 -1.73 -11.26 11.41
N GLU A 40 -0.57 -10.92 10.81
CA GLU A 40 0.22 -9.76 11.23
C GLU A 40 -0.55 -8.46 11.00
N LEU A 41 -1.14 -8.29 9.83
CA LEU A 41 -1.95 -7.12 9.50
C LEU A 41 -3.16 -6.96 10.44
N LYS A 42 -3.82 -8.06 10.79
CA LYS A 42 -4.93 -8.09 11.75
C LYS A 42 -4.47 -7.60 13.11
N ASN A 43 -3.35 -8.12 13.62
CA ASN A 43 -2.82 -7.72 14.92
C ASN A 43 -2.44 -6.22 14.94
N LEU A 44 -1.85 -5.72 13.84
CA LEU A 44 -1.55 -4.29 13.69
C LEU A 44 -2.83 -3.45 13.65
N CYS A 45 -3.86 -3.89 12.94
CA CYS A 45 -5.13 -3.17 12.91
C CYS A 45 -5.80 -3.14 14.28
N HIS A 46 -5.79 -4.27 15.00
CA HIS A 46 -6.34 -4.37 16.36
C HIS A 46 -5.65 -3.39 17.30
N SER A 47 -4.33 -3.24 17.16
CA SER A 47 -3.53 -2.33 18.00
C SER A 47 -3.76 -0.86 17.66
N VAL A 48 -3.88 -0.52 16.37
CA VAL A 48 -3.89 0.88 15.91
C VAL A 48 -5.31 1.46 15.81
N PHE A 49 -6.29 0.65 15.44
CA PHE A 49 -7.62 1.11 15.02
C PHE A 49 -8.76 0.69 15.95
N ARG A 50 -8.44 0.04 17.07
CA ARG A 50 -9.41 -0.32 18.10
C ARG A 50 -9.13 0.45 19.39
N THR A 51 -10.15 1.07 19.93
CA THR A 51 -10.17 1.68 21.27
C THR A 51 -11.29 1.04 22.09
N GLU A 52 -11.41 1.41 23.37
CA GLU A 52 -12.47 0.89 24.25
C GLU A 52 -13.88 1.18 23.69
N ASP A 53 -14.06 2.34 23.07
CA ASP A 53 -15.37 2.82 22.63
C ASP A 53 -15.60 2.73 21.10
N ARG A 54 -14.56 2.44 20.30
CA ARG A 54 -14.67 2.49 18.84
C ARG A 54 -13.71 1.56 18.12
N THR A 55 -14.19 0.97 17.03
CA THR A 55 -13.39 0.19 16.08
C THR A 55 -13.50 0.79 14.68
N ASP A 56 -12.37 1.08 14.03
CA ASP A 56 -12.39 1.48 12.63
C ASP A 56 -12.87 0.33 11.72
N PRO A 57 -13.67 0.60 10.68
CA PRO A 57 -14.05 -0.42 9.71
C PRO A 57 -12.88 -1.21 9.09
N LEU A 58 -11.69 -0.61 8.99
CA LEU A 58 -10.49 -1.29 8.47
C LEU A 58 -10.15 -2.54 9.30
N ASP A 59 -10.21 -2.43 10.63
CA ASP A 59 -9.96 -3.52 11.55
C ASP A 59 -10.91 -4.70 11.34
N ARG A 60 -12.19 -4.35 11.18
CA ARG A 60 -13.25 -5.32 10.88
C ARG A 60 -13.00 -6.00 9.54
N TYR A 61 -12.74 -5.25 8.47
CA TYR A 61 -12.50 -5.85 7.15
C TYR A 61 -11.29 -6.79 7.14
N VAL A 62 -10.20 -6.42 7.80
CA VAL A 62 -9.01 -7.29 7.89
C VAL A 62 -9.31 -8.56 8.70
N SER A 63 -10.07 -8.43 9.78
CA SER A 63 -10.52 -9.60 10.56
C SER A 63 -11.43 -10.50 9.73
N ASP A 64 -12.37 -9.94 8.97
CA ASP A 64 -13.26 -10.69 8.08
C ASP A 64 -12.45 -11.42 6.98
N ILE A 65 -11.46 -10.76 6.37
CA ILE A 65 -10.55 -11.40 5.39
C ILE A 65 -9.84 -12.59 6.03
N PHE A 66 -9.32 -12.45 7.25
CA PHE A 66 -8.67 -13.53 7.97
C PHE A 66 -9.59 -14.74 8.14
N HIS A 67 -10.85 -14.51 8.55
CA HIS A 67 -11.83 -15.57 8.75
C HIS A 67 -12.21 -16.25 7.43
N GLU A 68 -12.45 -15.48 6.37
CA GLU A 68 -12.80 -16.04 5.06
C GLU A 68 -11.66 -16.88 4.46
N VAL A 69 -10.41 -16.45 4.63
CA VAL A 69 -9.24 -17.25 4.20
C VAL A 69 -9.08 -18.50 5.08
N SER A 70 -9.34 -18.40 6.39
CA SER A 70 -9.34 -19.58 7.28
C SER A 70 -10.34 -20.64 6.83
N ILE A 71 -11.59 -20.23 6.55
CA ILE A 71 -12.61 -21.16 6.04
C ILE A 71 -12.17 -21.75 4.71
N LEU A 72 -11.72 -20.93 3.75
CA LEU A 72 -11.25 -21.44 2.46
C LEU A 72 -10.08 -22.43 2.60
N LYS A 73 -9.18 -22.21 3.58
CA LYS A 73 -8.07 -23.14 3.86
C LYS A 73 -8.59 -24.48 4.39
N GLU A 74 -9.57 -24.46 5.27
CA GLU A 74 -10.21 -25.68 5.82
C GLU A 74 -10.94 -26.46 4.72
N GLU A 75 -11.74 -25.78 3.89
CA GLU A 75 -12.43 -26.46 2.77
C GLU A 75 -11.45 -27.03 1.74
N HIS A 76 -10.37 -26.29 1.45
CA HIS A 76 -9.30 -26.79 0.58
C HIS A 76 -8.60 -28.01 1.16
N TYR A 77 -8.37 -28.03 2.48
CA TYR A 77 -7.83 -29.19 3.18
C TYR A 77 -8.77 -30.39 3.04
N THR A 78 -10.08 -30.21 3.19
CA THR A 78 -11.07 -31.28 3.06
C THR A 78 -11.01 -31.94 1.68
N VAL A 79 -11.01 -31.14 0.61
CA VAL A 79 -10.86 -31.65 -0.76
C VAL A 79 -9.50 -32.33 -0.96
N LYS A 80 -8.42 -31.74 -0.46
CA LYS A 80 -7.07 -32.26 -0.70
C LYS A 80 -6.78 -33.55 0.08
N THR A 81 -7.36 -33.73 1.25
CA THR A 81 -7.00 -34.81 2.19
C THR A 81 -8.07 -35.89 2.27
N TYR A 82 -9.35 -35.52 2.39
CA TYR A 82 -10.42 -36.49 2.61
C TYR A 82 -11.04 -37.00 1.32
N ALA A 83 -11.23 -36.17 0.28
CA ALA A 83 -11.79 -36.65 -0.99
C ALA A 83 -10.99 -37.81 -1.62
N PRO A 84 -9.63 -37.79 -1.66
CA PRO A 84 -8.86 -38.94 -2.15
C PRO A 84 -9.01 -40.19 -1.28
N GLN A 85 -9.37 -40.06 0.01
CA GLN A 85 -9.64 -41.20 0.87
C GLN A 85 -10.98 -41.84 0.49
N TYR A 86 -12.04 -41.05 0.39
CA TYR A 86 -13.36 -41.55 -0.01
C TYR A 86 -13.37 -42.12 -1.44
N GLU A 87 -12.56 -41.57 -2.36
CA GLU A 87 -12.32 -42.18 -3.68
C GLU A 87 -11.75 -43.60 -3.58
N ARG A 88 -10.74 -43.82 -2.71
CA ARG A 88 -10.15 -45.16 -2.52
C ARG A 88 -11.12 -46.14 -1.85
N ASP A 89 -11.89 -45.63 -0.90
CA ASP A 89 -12.86 -46.43 -0.13
C ASP A 89 -14.16 -46.68 -0.92
N SER A 90 -14.28 -46.12 -2.13
CA SER A 90 -15.47 -46.19 -2.99
C SER A 90 -16.75 -45.66 -2.30
N ASP A 91 -16.59 -44.67 -1.42
CA ASP A 91 -17.70 -43.97 -0.77
C ASP A 91 -18.17 -42.79 -1.63
N GLU A 92 -19.00 -43.12 -2.62
CA GLU A 92 -19.47 -42.15 -3.63
C GLU A 92 -20.34 -41.03 -3.03
N VAL A 93 -21.03 -41.29 -1.91
CA VAL A 93 -21.95 -40.32 -1.30
C VAL A 93 -21.16 -39.20 -0.63
N GLU A 94 -20.19 -39.55 0.23
CA GLU A 94 -19.34 -38.58 0.91
C GLU A 94 -18.43 -37.84 -0.08
N LEU A 95 -17.87 -38.55 -1.06
CA LEU A 95 -17.07 -37.93 -2.12
C LEU A 95 -17.87 -36.86 -2.86
N ARG A 96 -19.09 -37.21 -3.31
CA ARG A 96 -19.94 -36.28 -4.04
C ARG A 96 -20.30 -35.07 -3.19
N PHE A 97 -20.61 -35.27 -1.91
CA PHE A 97 -20.91 -34.19 -0.98
C PHE A 97 -19.76 -33.18 -0.89
N ILE A 98 -18.52 -33.67 -0.69
CA ILE A 98 -17.32 -32.81 -0.61
C ILE A 98 -17.10 -32.02 -1.91
N LEU A 99 -17.22 -32.69 -3.07
CA LEU A 99 -16.97 -32.02 -4.35
C LEU A 99 -18.06 -30.99 -4.68
N ASP A 100 -19.34 -31.33 -4.52
CA ASP A 100 -20.47 -30.42 -4.78
C ASP A 100 -20.42 -29.19 -3.86
N ASP A 101 -20.04 -29.36 -2.59
CA ASP A 101 -19.84 -28.25 -1.67
C ASP A 101 -18.65 -27.38 -2.08
N ALA A 102 -17.51 -27.98 -2.43
CA ALA A 102 -16.33 -27.24 -2.88
C ALA A 102 -16.60 -26.42 -4.16
N HIS A 103 -17.35 -26.96 -5.14
CA HIS A 103 -17.77 -26.21 -6.34
C HIS A 103 -18.62 -24.99 -6.00
N THR A 104 -19.35 -25.04 -4.88
CA THR A 104 -20.20 -23.94 -4.41
C THR A 104 -19.44 -22.94 -3.55
N VAL A 105 -18.62 -23.43 -2.62
CA VAL A 105 -17.98 -22.62 -1.58
C VAL A 105 -16.74 -21.89 -2.11
N PHE A 106 -15.86 -22.56 -2.87
CA PHE A 106 -14.60 -21.93 -3.31
C PHE A 106 -14.83 -20.62 -4.09
N PRO A 107 -15.71 -20.58 -5.12
CA PRO A 107 -15.94 -19.34 -5.88
C PRO A 107 -16.55 -18.24 -5.01
N LYS A 108 -17.50 -18.58 -4.14
CA LYS A 108 -18.14 -17.62 -3.22
C LYS A 108 -17.13 -17.02 -2.25
N LYS A 109 -16.28 -17.85 -1.63
CA LYS A 109 -15.23 -17.41 -0.70
C LYS A 109 -14.20 -16.53 -1.39
N LEU A 110 -13.72 -16.93 -2.57
CA LEU A 110 -12.77 -16.11 -3.34
C LEU A 110 -13.36 -14.75 -3.74
N ALA A 111 -14.63 -14.72 -4.17
CA ALA A 111 -15.33 -13.47 -4.48
C ALA A 111 -15.47 -12.56 -3.26
N GLN A 112 -15.84 -13.15 -2.10
CA GLN A 112 -15.96 -12.42 -0.84
C GLN A 112 -14.61 -11.88 -0.35
N ILE A 113 -13.55 -12.69 -0.38
CA ILE A 113 -12.19 -12.27 -0.04
C ILE A 113 -11.76 -11.09 -0.93
N ARG A 114 -11.98 -11.18 -2.24
CA ARG A 114 -11.66 -10.09 -3.19
C ARG A 114 -12.44 -8.81 -2.86
N TYR A 115 -13.74 -8.94 -2.57
CA TYR A 115 -14.58 -7.81 -2.17
C TYR A 115 -14.06 -7.13 -0.90
N LEU A 116 -13.75 -7.93 0.14
CA LEU A 116 -13.24 -7.43 1.42
C LEU A 116 -11.88 -6.75 1.26
N PHE A 117 -10.96 -7.30 0.46
CA PHE A 117 -9.69 -6.62 0.13
C PHE A 117 -9.93 -5.26 -0.53
N GLY A 118 -10.93 -5.15 -1.41
CA GLY A 118 -11.36 -3.88 -1.99
C GLY A 118 -11.82 -2.88 -0.92
N LYS A 119 -12.65 -3.33 0.03
CA LYS A 119 -13.15 -2.50 1.13
C LYS A 119 -12.07 -2.07 2.12
N ALA A 120 -11.16 -2.98 2.47
CA ALA A 120 -10.01 -2.68 3.31
C ALA A 120 -9.12 -1.61 2.63
N ARG A 121 -8.85 -1.76 1.33
CA ARG A 121 -8.08 -0.77 0.56
C ARG A 121 -8.78 0.59 0.53
N GLU A 122 -10.06 0.65 0.16
CA GLU A 122 -10.85 1.88 0.13
C GLU A 122 -10.82 2.60 1.49
N ARG A 123 -10.94 1.85 2.59
CA ARG A 123 -10.90 2.45 3.93
C ARG A 123 -9.50 2.94 4.29
N MET A 124 -8.45 2.18 3.99
CA MET A 124 -7.06 2.60 4.19
C MET A 124 -6.78 3.92 3.45
N GLU A 125 -7.19 4.02 2.18
CA GLU A 125 -7.02 5.23 1.37
C GLU A 125 -7.73 6.46 1.97
N LYS A 126 -8.84 6.26 2.71
CA LYS A 126 -9.55 7.32 3.44
C LYS A 126 -8.87 7.75 4.74
N ILE A 127 -8.07 6.88 5.36
CA ILE A 127 -7.33 7.17 6.60
C ILE A 127 -6.02 7.91 6.28
N LEU A 128 -5.42 7.66 5.12
CA LEU A 128 -4.15 8.24 4.68
C LEU A 128 -4.05 9.78 4.81
N PRO A 129 -5.08 10.59 4.48
CA PRO A 129 -5.06 12.04 4.72
C PRO A 129 -4.81 12.44 6.17
N GLU A 130 -5.34 11.70 7.14
CA GLU A 130 -5.21 12.01 8.57
C GLU A 130 -3.76 11.83 9.04
N MET A 131 -3.05 10.89 8.43
CA MET A 131 -1.66 10.55 8.74
C MET A 131 -0.65 11.57 8.20
N ARG A 132 -1.07 12.50 7.34
CA ARG A 132 -0.18 13.46 6.68
C ARG A 132 0.53 14.42 7.63
N SER A 133 -0.05 14.66 8.81
CA SER A 133 0.53 15.53 9.86
C SER A 133 1.64 14.83 10.65
N MET A 134 1.65 13.49 10.66
CA MET A 134 2.59 12.68 11.41
C MET A 134 3.91 12.55 10.65
N SER A 135 4.83 13.50 10.86
CA SER A 135 6.09 13.58 10.12
C SER A 135 6.94 12.29 10.15
N ILE A 136 6.83 11.50 11.23
CA ILE A 136 7.49 10.19 11.34
C ILE A 136 6.88 9.18 10.36
N VAL A 137 5.56 9.13 10.21
CA VAL A 137 4.87 8.23 9.27
C VAL A 137 5.28 8.56 7.83
N VAL A 138 5.22 9.83 7.46
CA VAL A 138 5.58 10.29 6.11
C VAL A 138 7.05 9.99 5.80
N ARG A 139 7.95 10.18 6.78
CA ARG A 139 9.38 9.89 6.62
C ARG A 139 9.67 8.39 6.56
N SER A 140 9.03 7.58 7.40
CA SER A 140 9.19 6.13 7.42
C SER A 140 8.69 5.51 6.13
N LEU A 141 7.52 5.96 5.65
CA LEU A 141 7.02 5.60 4.34
C LEU A 141 8.04 5.95 3.24
N TYR A 142 8.74 7.08 3.35
CA TYR A 142 9.84 7.48 2.46
C TYR A 142 11.08 6.59 2.48
N LEU A 143 11.55 6.21 3.66
CA LEU A 143 12.82 5.53 3.82
C LEU A 143 12.72 4.02 3.71
N HIS A 144 11.66 3.44 4.26
CA HIS A 144 11.61 2.00 4.55
C HIS A 144 10.73 1.22 3.57
N ARG A 145 10.15 1.88 2.57
CA ARG A 145 9.40 1.17 1.54
C ARG A 145 10.32 0.56 0.49
N SER A 146 10.02 -0.67 0.10
CA SER A 146 10.45 -1.20 -1.20
C SER A 146 9.51 -0.63 -2.27
N GLU A 147 10.07 0.02 -3.29
CA GLU A 147 9.29 0.58 -4.41
C GLU A 147 8.59 -0.54 -5.19
N ASP A 148 9.24 -1.70 -5.34
CA ASP A 148 8.66 -2.87 -6.00
C ASP A 148 7.49 -3.44 -5.21
N PHE A 149 7.63 -3.49 -3.88
CA PHE A 149 6.55 -3.93 -2.99
C PHE A 149 5.32 -3.03 -3.15
N ILE A 150 5.47 -1.71 -3.12
CA ILE A 150 4.31 -0.82 -3.28
C ILE A 150 3.75 -0.90 -4.69
N ARG A 151 4.59 -1.05 -5.72
CA ARG A 151 4.15 -1.16 -7.12
C ARG A 151 3.25 -2.36 -7.37
N SER A 152 3.39 -3.42 -6.58
CA SER A 152 2.50 -4.58 -6.63
C SER A 152 1.04 -4.23 -6.31
N ALA A 153 0.78 -3.26 -5.43
CA ALA A 153 -0.57 -2.83 -5.04
C ALA A 153 -0.99 -1.49 -5.67
N TYR A 154 -0.01 -0.62 -5.91
CA TYR A 154 -0.18 0.73 -6.44
C TYR A 154 0.78 0.95 -7.62
N PRO A 155 0.35 0.81 -8.88
CA PRO A 155 1.26 0.82 -10.05
C PRO A 155 2.14 2.06 -10.19
N LYS A 156 1.71 3.22 -9.68
CA LYS A 156 2.52 4.46 -9.65
C LYS A 156 3.48 4.54 -8.44
N GLY A 157 3.65 3.44 -7.72
CA GLY A 157 4.47 3.34 -6.53
C GLY A 157 3.98 4.29 -5.44
N LEU A 158 4.92 4.86 -4.70
CA LEU A 158 4.62 5.87 -3.67
C LEU A 158 3.74 7.02 -4.16
N LYS A 159 3.92 7.45 -5.42
CA LYS A 159 3.20 8.63 -5.94
C LYS A 159 1.69 8.45 -5.82
N ALA A 160 1.20 7.21 -5.96
CA ALA A 160 -0.20 6.88 -5.72
C ALA A 160 -0.59 7.10 -4.25
N ILE A 161 0.19 6.55 -3.30
CA ILE A 161 -0.06 6.72 -1.86
C ILE A 161 -0.11 8.21 -1.50
N TYR A 162 0.85 9.01 -1.97
CA TYR A 162 0.84 10.45 -1.74
C TYR A 162 -0.37 11.16 -2.38
N SER A 163 -0.91 10.64 -3.49
CA SER A 163 -2.13 11.18 -4.10
C SER A 163 -3.37 10.94 -3.24
N HIS A 164 -3.36 9.92 -2.39
CA HIS A 164 -4.41 9.72 -1.37
C HIS A 164 -4.15 10.55 -0.10
N MET A 165 -2.88 10.82 0.25
CA MET A 165 -2.55 11.60 1.46
C MET A 165 -2.69 13.12 1.29
N TYR A 166 -2.41 13.63 0.09
CA TYR A 166 -2.22 15.07 -0.16
C TYR A 166 -3.09 15.56 -1.33
N PRO A 167 -3.76 16.72 -1.19
CA PRO A 167 -4.55 17.32 -2.26
C PRO A 167 -3.77 17.53 -3.56
N LEU A 168 -2.45 17.74 -3.48
CA LEU A 168 -1.58 17.95 -4.63
C LEU A 168 -0.64 16.77 -4.91
N GLY A 169 -0.96 15.64 -4.28
CA GLY A 169 -0.35 14.35 -4.49
C GLY A 169 1.16 14.32 -4.25
N ALA A 170 1.87 13.66 -5.17
CA ALA A 170 3.25 13.27 -4.98
C ALA A 170 4.20 14.45 -4.67
N PHE A 171 3.96 15.59 -5.32
CA PHE A 171 4.70 16.82 -5.06
C PHE A 171 4.70 17.19 -3.58
N GLU A 172 3.51 17.26 -2.98
CA GLU A 172 3.34 17.71 -1.60
C GLU A 172 3.93 16.68 -0.63
N GLY A 173 3.71 15.38 -0.88
CA GLY A 173 4.32 14.32 -0.09
C GLY A 173 5.85 14.37 -0.09
N TYR A 174 6.49 14.52 -1.25
CA TYR A 174 7.96 14.68 -1.32
C TYR A 174 8.43 15.98 -0.66
N TYR A 175 7.67 17.06 -0.80
CA TYR A 175 7.99 18.33 -0.15
C TYR A 175 7.96 18.19 1.39
N GLN A 176 6.93 17.56 1.95
CA GLN A 176 6.82 17.34 3.40
C GLN A 176 7.97 16.48 3.94
N VAL A 177 8.34 15.41 3.23
CA VAL A 177 9.53 14.61 3.56
C VAL A 177 10.79 15.47 3.54
N ALA A 178 10.96 16.29 2.49
CA ALA A 178 12.14 17.13 2.35
C ALA A 178 12.25 18.17 3.48
N GLN A 179 11.13 18.79 3.87
CA GLN A 179 11.07 19.68 5.04
C GLN A 179 11.47 18.96 6.30
N SER A 180 10.87 17.78 6.53
CA SER A 180 11.13 16.94 7.69
C SER A 180 12.64 16.65 7.84
N PHE A 181 13.32 16.20 6.78
CA PHE A 181 14.77 16.01 6.80
C PHE A 181 15.56 17.30 6.96
N TYR A 182 15.15 18.38 6.28
CA TYR A 182 15.85 19.66 6.32
C TYR A 182 15.87 20.25 7.74
N HIS A 183 14.74 20.20 8.44
CA HIS A 183 14.64 20.67 9.82
C HIS A 183 15.41 19.79 10.81
N SER A 184 15.56 18.49 10.51
CA SER A 184 16.39 17.56 11.27
C SER A 184 17.87 17.54 10.84
N SER A 185 18.32 18.49 10.01
CA SER A 185 19.71 18.59 9.51
C SER A 185 20.22 17.42 8.66
N PHE A 186 19.35 16.52 8.21
CA PHE A 186 19.65 15.45 7.26
C PHE A 186 19.67 16.00 5.82
N PHE A 187 20.66 16.85 5.53
CA PHE A 187 20.66 17.66 4.29
C PHE A 187 20.81 16.82 3.00
N ARG A 188 21.43 15.64 3.07
CA ARG A 188 21.60 14.77 1.89
C ARG A 188 20.25 14.19 1.47
N GLU A 189 19.48 13.71 2.43
CA GLU A 189 18.15 13.13 2.30
C GLU A 189 17.16 14.21 1.88
N ALA A 190 17.22 15.37 2.54
CA ALA A 190 16.42 16.55 2.18
C ALA A 190 16.63 16.95 0.71
N LEU A 191 17.89 16.98 0.23
CA LEU A 191 18.19 17.32 -1.16
C LEU A 191 17.59 16.31 -2.15
N LYS A 192 17.66 15.01 -1.85
CA LYS A 192 17.05 13.97 -2.69
C LYS A 192 15.53 14.17 -2.78
N ALA A 193 14.87 14.36 -1.63
CA ALA A 193 13.43 14.55 -1.57
C ALA A 193 12.98 15.86 -2.25
N PHE A 194 13.72 16.96 -2.08
CA PHE A 194 13.43 18.22 -2.77
C PHE A 194 13.53 18.11 -4.30
N ARG A 195 14.48 17.31 -4.82
CA ARG A 195 14.57 17.06 -6.27
C ARG A 195 13.38 16.24 -6.78
N LEU A 196 12.93 15.25 -6.02
CA LEU A 196 11.72 14.50 -6.35
C LEU A 196 10.50 15.43 -6.35
N ALA A 197 10.36 16.31 -5.36
CA ALA A 197 9.31 17.32 -5.33
C ALA A 197 9.38 18.26 -6.55
N GLU A 198 10.57 18.76 -6.91
CA GLU A 198 10.77 19.60 -8.10
C GLU A 198 10.29 18.92 -9.38
N ASN A 199 10.58 17.63 -9.56
CA ASN A 199 10.15 16.86 -10.72
C ASN A 199 8.61 16.70 -10.82
N GLU A 200 7.91 16.67 -9.69
CA GLU A 200 6.44 16.56 -9.65
C GLU A 200 5.71 17.91 -9.72
N TYR A 201 6.44 19.03 -9.67
CA TYR A 201 5.85 20.38 -9.65
C TYR A 201 4.93 20.70 -10.85
N PRO A 202 5.25 20.29 -12.10
CA PRO A 202 4.34 20.53 -13.22
C PRO A 202 2.96 19.90 -13.01
N ALA A 203 2.91 18.64 -12.54
CA ALA A 203 1.66 17.94 -12.27
C ALA A 203 0.87 18.59 -11.13
N ALA A 204 1.56 19.03 -10.07
CA ALA A 204 0.93 19.76 -8.97
C ALA A 204 0.33 21.10 -9.41
N THR A 205 0.99 21.80 -10.34
CA THR A 205 0.50 23.07 -10.89
C THR A 205 -0.80 22.88 -11.68
N SER A 206 -0.88 21.84 -12.52
CA SER A 206 -2.12 21.51 -13.24
C SER A 206 -3.26 21.17 -12.28
N ARG A 207 -2.98 20.31 -11.29
CA ARG A 207 -3.96 19.89 -10.28
C ARG A 207 -4.45 21.06 -9.42
N PHE A 208 -3.57 21.99 -9.07
CA PHE A 208 -3.97 23.20 -8.34
C PHE A 208 -4.95 24.06 -9.14
N LYS A 209 -4.75 24.20 -10.45
CA LYS A 209 -5.69 24.92 -11.33
C LYS A 209 -7.05 24.23 -11.38
N GLU A 210 -7.07 22.90 -11.50
CA GLU A 210 -8.31 22.10 -11.50
C GLU A 210 -9.08 22.27 -10.19
N LEU A 211 -8.41 22.15 -9.04
CA LEU A 211 -9.03 22.33 -7.73
C LEU A 211 -9.63 23.73 -7.57
N LYS A 212 -8.93 24.76 -8.05
CA LYS A 212 -9.43 26.14 -8.02
C LYS A 212 -10.68 26.32 -8.89
N GLN A 213 -10.69 25.72 -10.09
CA GLN A 213 -11.87 25.76 -10.97
C GLN A 213 -13.08 25.06 -10.35
N LEU A 214 -12.88 23.93 -9.64
CA LEU A 214 -13.96 23.25 -8.93
C LEU A 214 -14.53 24.10 -7.80
N GLU A 215 -13.68 24.76 -7.00
CA GLU A 215 -14.12 25.66 -5.94
C GLU A 215 -14.88 26.87 -6.51
N ASP A 216 -14.38 27.49 -7.59
CA ASP A 216 -15.05 28.62 -8.24
C ASP A 216 -16.45 28.21 -8.76
N ASN A 217 -16.63 26.95 -9.16
CA ASN A 217 -17.91 26.39 -9.59
C ASN A 217 -18.83 26.03 -8.40
N GLU A 218 -18.28 25.53 -7.28
CA GLU A 218 -19.03 25.16 -6.07
C GLU A 218 -19.37 26.36 -5.16
N ALA A 219 -18.58 27.44 -5.20
CA ALA A 219 -18.85 28.68 -4.47
C ALA A 219 -20.11 29.42 -4.98
N GLY A 220 -20.62 29.05 -6.15
CA GLY A 220 -21.99 29.39 -6.60
C GLY A 220 -23.10 28.64 -5.83
N SER A 221 -22.75 27.66 -4.99
CA SER A 221 -23.61 26.75 -4.22
C SER A 221 -23.13 26.59 -2.76
N GLY A 222 -22.86 27.70 -2.08
CA GLY A 222 -23.20 27.89 -0.66
C GLY A 222 -22.58 27.04 0.46
N ASN A 223 -21.64 26.11 0.27
CA ASN A 223 -21.00 25.37 1.39
C ASN A 223 -19.50 25.11 1.12
N GLY A 224 -18.62 26.02 1.54
CA GLY A 224 -17.18 25.91 1.31
C GLY A 224 -16.39 25.37 2.50
N GLU A 225 -15.91 24.13 2.41
CA GLU A 225 -14.66 23.72 3.08
C GLU A 225 -13.49 24.32 2.28
N GLY A 226 -12.98 25.47 2.74
CA GLY A 226 -12.03 26.28 1.96
C GLY A 226 -10.74 25.55 1.58
N LEU A 227 -10.22 25.86 0.38
CA LEU A 227 -8.93 25.39 -0.13
C LEU A 227 -7.79 25.51 0.91
N PRO A 228 -6.73 24.68 0.79
CA PRO A 228 -5.46 24.96 1.45
C PRO A 228 -5.00 26.38 1.09
N ARG A 229 -4.72 27.21 2.09
CA ARG A 229 -4.12 28.55 1.92
C ARG A 229 -3.03 28.53 0.86
N ASP A 230 -2.99 29.57 0.03
CA ASP A 230 -2.03 29.80 -1.05
C ASP A 230 -0.65 29.23 -0.67
N PRO A 231 -0.15 28.25 -1.43
CA PRO A 231 0.88 27.39 -0.88
C PRO A 231 2.18 28.13 -0.57
N ARG A 232 2.63 28.00 0.68
CA ARG A 232 3.97 28.48 1.14
C ARG A 232 5.13 27.83 0.38
N TRP A 233 4.85 26.86 -0.48
CA TRP A 233 5.78 26.14 -1.31
C TRP A 233 5.61 26.57 -2.76
N THR A 234 6.59 27.27 -3.30
CA THR A 234 6.70 27.52 -4.74
C THR A 234 7.91 26.76 -5.27
N ILE A 235 7.98 26.54 -6.59
CA ILE A 235 9.20 26.02 -7.23
C ILE A 235 10.42 26.88 -6.85
N ARG A 236 10.22 28.19 -6.66
CA ARG A 236 11.23 29.14 -6.18
C ARG A 236 11.70 28.81 -4.77
N SER A 237 10.77 28.49 -3.85
CA SER A 237 11.08 28.08 -2.47
C SER A 237 11.87 26.77 -2.44
N ILE A 238 11.49 25.78 -3.27
CA ILE A 238 12.23 24.52 -3.39
C ILE A 238 13.65 24.76 -3.91
N ARG A 239 13.78 25.48 -5.04
CA ARG A 239 15.09 25.81 -5.63
C ARG A 239 15.98 26.61 -4.67
N ALA A 240 15.41 27.54 -3.91
CA ALA A 240 16.14 28.28 -2.89
C ALA A 240 16.69 27.35 -1.78
N LYS A 241 15.89 26.38 -1.32
CA LYS A 241 16.34 25.40 -0.31
C LYS A 241 17.42 24.46 -0.87
N ILE A 242 17.26 23.98 -2.10
CA ILE A 242 18.28 23.20 -2.82
C ILE A 242 19.61 23.99 -2.87
N GLY A 243 19.57 25.25 -3.30
CA GLY A 243 20.75 26.12 -3.37
C GLY A 243 21.42 26.33 -2.02
N ARG A 244 20.65 26.55 -0.94
CA ARG A 244 21.20 26.67 0.43
C ARG A 244 21.92 25.40 0.88
N ILE A 245 21.34 24.23 0.63
CA ILE A 245 21.95 22.93 0.96
C ILE A 245 23.26 22.75 0.19
N GLN A 246 23.26 23.02 -1.11
CA GLN A 246 24.45 22.90 -1.95
C GLN A 246 25.57 23.85 -1.52
N LYS A 247 25.24 25.12 -1.22
CA LYS A 247 26.20 26.12 -0.71
C LYS A 247 26.84 25.68 0.60
N ARG A 248 26.07 25.08 1.52
CA ARG A 248 26.60 24.51 2.77
C ARG A 248 27.60 23.39 2.49
N ARG A 249 27.27 22.43 1.63
CA ARG A 249 28.18 21.32 1.28
C ARG A 249 29.43 21.79 0.54
N GLY A 250 29.33 22.82 -0.30
CA GLY A 250 30.47 23.44 -0.98
C GLY A 250 31.43 24.12 -0.01
N LYS A 251 30.91 24.84 1.00
CA LYS A 251 31.73 25.39 2.09
C LYS A 251 32.44 24.29 2.89
N THR A 252 31.77 23.19 3.23
CA THR A 252 32.38 22.08 3.99
C THR A 252 33.49 21.36 3.21
N ARG A 253 33.41 21.34 1.87
CA ARG A 253 34.49 20.80 1.02
C ARG A 253 35.73 21.70 0.99
N ASN A 254 35.56 23.02 0.99
CA ASN A 254 36.68 23.97 1.01
C ASN A 254 37.34 24.15 2.40
N THR A 255 36.70 23.66 3.47
CA THR A 255 37.27 23.66 4.83
C THR A 255 37.97 22.36 5.20
N ARG A 256 38.23 21.43 4.27
CA ARG A 256 39.16 20.32 4.51
C ARG A 256 40.58 20.88 4.63
N ILE A 257 40.97 21.06 5.88
CA ILE A 257 42.28 21.36 6.46
C ILE A 257 43.42 21.02 5.48
N LYS A 258 44.19 22.04 5.07
CA LYS A 258 45.52 21.84 4.48
C LYS A 258 46.33 21.00 5.46
N PRO A 259 46.95 19.87 5.06
CA PRO A 259 47.83 19.14 5.96
C PRO A 259 48.92 20.12 6.42
N LYS A 260 49.06 20.31 7.74
CA LYS A 260 50.23 20.99 8.30
C LYS A 260 51.44 20.20 7.82
N ARG A 261 52.29 20.83 6.99
CA ARG A 261 53.64 20.32 6.74
C ARG A 261 54.32 20.26 8.11
N PHE A 262 54.60 19.06 8.58
CA PHE A 262 55.60 18.87 9.62
C PHE A 262 56.93 19.08 8.93
N ASP A 263 57.57 20.21 9.21
CA ASP A 263 58.97 20.40 8.86
C ASP A 263 59.78 19.40 9.67
N ALA A 264 60.47 18.50 8.97
CA ALA A 264 61.45 17.61 9.57
C ALA A 264 62.61 18.47 10.08
N ALA A 265 62.68 18.62 11.40
CA ALA A 265 63.87 19.12 12.05
C ALA A 265 65.00 18.11 11.79
N LYS A 266 66.05 18.59 11.11
CA LYS A 266 67.37 17.98 11.14
C LYS A 266 67.93 18.12 12.56
N GLU A 267 68.32 16.99 13.13
CA GLU A 267 69.57 16.80 13.87
C GLU A 267 69.85 15.30 13.99
#